data_AF-A0A5J4L4W1-F1
#
_entry.id   AF-A0A5J4L4W1-F1
#
_cell.length_a   1.000
_cell.length_b   1.000
_cell.length_c   1.000
_cell.angle_alpha   90.00
_cell.angle_beta   90.00
_cell.angle_gamma   90.00
#
_symmetry.space_group_name_H-M   'P 1'
#
loop_
_entity.id
_entity.type
_entity.pdbx_description
1 polymer ?
#
loop_
_entity_poly.entity_id
_entity_poly.type
_entity_poly.pdbx_seq_one_letter_code
_entity_poly.pdbx_strand_id
1 'polypeptide(L)'
;MGLTPFKNLFRDKCGFCFNDIRDYNLEKGVRSRMESTGSKSYEDYYLLVTSDKEEFNSLVNFITVNETYFYREPFHLHLFVERLIPELLQTKNSSEKIRILSAGCSTGEEPYSILMAVLEKFGNSALNKFYISAVDIDRDAVYKAKEGIYSNFSFRTFPVELKDKYFFKLNNGGYRIKDKLRNNVNFYVFNLLNNIYPTYLCNMDVIFYRNVSIYFESDVQKRIFEKLSEVLNPDGLIIVSATETMAHNIGTMRLEEIDGVFVYRKSEIKQYEANIMDVDRSNDFISNACPANRISQTIKKPSKKHIKIEPPCESESRQRHESKEKIDCNALFNKALSMANDKRYDDALKAIDEILNIEPYMKKANTLKASILLNRRQFDEAEHICHMNIQRDRWCLESILLLGIISKIKEDYDAAINRFKEAVYISSSCWLAHFYLAELHRDRGDLNKSCKEYEIAMNLIKKTAVDGHGLTFFPLTFSAEEIAHLCRHNLQKLKKAL
;
A
#
# COMPACT_ATOMS: atom_id res chain seq x y z
N MET A 1 14.90 19.76 21.73
CA MET A 1 15.00 19.05 20.44
C MET A 1 13.64 18.42 20.17
N GLY A 2 13.12 18.46 18.94
CA GLY A 2 11.85 17.82 18.58
C GLY A 2 12.03 16.38 18.09
N LEU A 3 11.00 15.78 17.49
CA LEU A 3 11.07 14.42 16.93
C LEU A 3 11.83 14.32 15.59
N THR A 4 12.05 15.43 14.91
CA THR A 4 12.69 15.48 13.57
C THR A 4 14.01 14.69 13.47
N PRO A 5 14.95 14.76 14.45
CA PRO A 5 16.18 14.00 14.40
C PRO A 5 15.95 12.49 14.44
N PHE A 6 14.97 12.02 15.24
CA PHE A 6 14.59 10.62 15.27
C PHE A 6 13.98 10.17 13.94
N LYS A 7 13.11 11.00 13.32
CA LYS A 7 12.57 10.71 11.98
C LYS A 7 13.68 10.53 10.95
N ASN A 8 14.65 11.44 10.94
CA ASN A 8 15.82 11.34 10.05
C ASN A 8 16.63 10.07 10.32
N LEU A 9 16.87 9.74 11.59
CA LEU A 9 17.57 8.50 11.97
C LEU A 9 16.87 7.25 11.43
N PHE A 10 15.54 7.19 11.56
CA PHE A 10 14.74 6.07 11.05
C PHE A 10 14.65 6.02 9.53
N ARG A 11 14.55 7.17 8.87
CA ARG A 11 14.63 7.23 7.41
C ARG A 11 15.99 6.72 6.93
N ASP A 12 17.09 7.16 7.54
CA ASP A 12 18.43 6.84 7.08
C ASP A 12 18.82 5.39 7.40
N LYS A 13 18.44 4.85 8.57
CA LYS A 13 18.79 3.47 8.99
C LYS A 13 17.76 2.41 8.59
N CYS A 14 16.48 2.74 8.56
CA CYS A 14 15.38 1.78 8.33
C CYS A 14 14.55 2.09 7.08
N GLY A 15 14.71 3.28 6.48
CA GLY A 15 13.96 3.68 5.30
C GLY A 15 12.54 4.17 5.58
N PHE A 16 12.16 4.33 6.85
CA PHE A 16 10.78 4.63 7.23
C PHE A 16 10.36 6.06 6.88
N CYS A 17 9.20 6.21 6.26
CA CYS A 17 8.52 7.49 6.07
C CYS A 17 7.53 7.76 7.22
N PHE A 18 7.38 9.01 7.65
CA PHE A 18 6.47 9.33 8.75
C PHE A 18 5.31 10.21 8.28
N ASN A 19 4.11 9.92 8.79
CA ASN A 19 2.87 10.67 8.65
C ASN A 19 2.30 10.97 10.04
N ASP A 20 1.17 11.66 10.15
CA ASP A 20 0.60 12.06 11.45
C ASP A 20 0.43 10.90 12.46
N ILE A 21 0.00 9.73 11.99
CA ILE A 21 -0.19 8.54 12.84
C ILE A 21 1.16 7.95 13.27
N ARG A 22 2.11 7.82 12.34
CA ARG A 22 3.44 7.29 12.66
C ARG A 22 4.26 8.25 13.50
N ASP A 23 4.03 9.55 13.36
CA ASP A 23 4.61 10.59 14.21
C ASP A 23 4.17 10.43 15.65
N TYR A 24 2.87 10.21 15.87
CA TYR A 24 2.34 9.90 17.19
C TYR A 24 2.95 8.61 17.78
N ASN A 25 3.06 7.55 16.99
CA ASN A 25 3.67 6.29 17.45
C ASN A 25 5.16 6.45 17.77
N LEU A 26 5.91 7.21 16.95
CA LEU A 26 7.30 7.55 17.21
C LEU A 26 7.43 8.34 18.51
N GLU A 27 6.59 9.36 18.72
CA GLU A 27 6.60 10.14 19.95
C GLU A 27 6.36 9.28 21.18
N LYS A 28 5.32 8.45 21.12
CA LYS A 28 4.98 7.52 22.19
C LYS A 28 6.12 6.54 22.48
N GLY A 29 6.76 6.02 21.43
CA GLY A 29 7.89 5.11 21.54
C GLY A 29 9.10 5.78 22.19
N VAL A 30 9.49 6.96 21.70
CA VAL A 30 10.58 7.75 22.27
C VAL A 30 10.33 8.03 23.75
N ARG A 31 9.14 8.51 24.12
CA ARG A 31 8.79 8.78 25.53
C ARG A 31 8.85 7.53 26.40
N SER A 32 8.27 6.42 25.94
CA SER A 32 8.28 5.16 26.69
C SER A 32 9.70 4.61 26.89
N ARG A 33 10.56 4.73 25.86
CA ARG A 33 11.96 4.31 25.97
C ARG A 33 12.75 5.24 26.89
N MET A 34 12.56 6.55 26.82
CA MET A 34 13.17 7.51 27.76
C MET A 34 12.87 7.18 29.22
N GLU A 35 11.61 6.88 29.54
CA GLU A 35 11.21 6.46 30.88
C GLU A 35 11.94 5.18 31.30
N SER A 36 12.08 4.22 30.37
CA SER A 36 12.75 2.94 30.61
C SER A 36 14.27 3.09 30.80
N THR A 37 14.91 4.04 30.12
CA THR A 37 16.36 4.28 30.17
C THR A 37 16.77 5.36 31.17
N GLY A 38 15.81 6.06 31.76
CA GLY A 38 16.06 7.19 32.66
C GLY A 38 16.58 8.46 31.95
N SER A 39 16.39 8.56 30.63
CA SER A 39 16.81 9.72 29.84
C SER A 39 15.93 10.94 30.16
N LYS A 40 16.56 12.07 30.51
CA LYS A 40 15.86 13.26 31.03
C LYS A 40 15.36 14.21 29.94
N SER A 41 15.88 14.07 28.72
CA SER A 41 15.52 14.90 27.57
C SER A 41 15.57 14.10 26.26
N TYR A 42 14.96 14.65 25.19
CA TYR A 42 15.01 14.06 23.86
C TYR A 42 16.45 14.02 23.33
N GLU A 43 17.26 15.04 23.65
CA GLU A 43 18.68 15.11 23.33
C GLU A 43 19.47 13.96 23.98
N ASP A 44 19.29 13.74 25.29
CA ASP A 44 19.98 12.67 26.01
C ASP A 44 19.64 11.30 25.42
N TYR A 45 18.36 11.08 25.12
CA TYR A 45 17.91 9.82 24.53
C TYR A 45 18.37 9.65 23.08
N TYR A 46 18.41 10.73 22.30
CA TYR A 46 18.93 10.69 20.94
C TYR A 46 20.41 10.27 20.91
N LEU A 47 21.22 10.77 21.84
CA LEU A 47 22.63 10.35 21.98
C LEU A 47 22.75 8.87 22.36
N LEU A 48 21.90 8.38 23.27
CA LEU A 48 21.88 6.97 23.66
C LEU A 48 21.47 6.08 22.48
N VAL A 49 20.32 6.34 21.85
CA VAL A 49 19.78 5.49 20.78
C VAL A 49 20.64 5.51 19.51
N THR A 50 21.45 6.54 19.30
CA THR A 50 22.39 6.59 18.16
C THR A 50 23.68 5.82 18.42
N SER A 51 24.11 5.69 19.69
CA SER A 51 25.35 5.02 20.09
C SER A 51 25.16 3.57 20.52
N ASP A 52 23.99 3.21 21.06
CA ASP A 52 23.64 1.86 21.48
C ASP A 52 22.73 1.17 20.45
N LYS A 53 23.25 0.09 19.87
CA LYS A 53 22.54 -0.72 18.88
C LYS A 53 21.33 -1.45 19.46
N GLU A 54 21.40 -1.92 20.70
CA GLU A 54 20.30 -2.64 21.35
C GLU A 54 19.17 -1.69 21.72
N GLU A 55 19.50 -0.47 22.15
CA GLU A 55 18.49 0.57 22.37
C GLU A 55 17.82 1.00 21.05
N PHE A 56 18.61 1.16 19.98
CA PHE A 56 18.04 1.42 18.65
C PHE A 56 17.06 0.33 18.22
N ASN A 57 17.43 -0.94 18.38
CA ASN A 57 16.55 -2.07 18.07
C ASN A 57 15.27 -2.05 18.93
N SER A 58 15.40 -1.70 20.22
CA SER A 58 14.25 -1.60 21.12
C SER A 58 13.26 -0.52 20.67
N LEU A 59 13.76 0.61 20.16
CA LEU A 59 12.91 1.66 19.60
C LEU A 59 12.31 1.24 18.25
N VAL A 60 13.07 0.54 17.39
CA VAL A 60 12.57 -0.01 16.12
C VAL A 60 11.35 -0.90 16.37
N ASN A 61 11.45 -1.86 17.30
CA ASN A 61 10.35 -2.78 17.65
C ASN A 61 9.06 -2.07 18.09
N PHE A 62 9.17 -0.84 18.62
CA PHE A 62 8.00 -0.05 19.03
C PHE A 62 7.29 0.60 17.85
N ILE A 63 8.04 0.97 16.81
CA ILE A 63 7.54 1.77 15.67
C ILE A 63 7.09 0.89 14.50
N THR A 64 7.59 -0.34 14.43
CA THR A 64 7.22 -1.34 13.43
C THR A 64 5.75 -1.73 13.56
N VAL A 65 5.04 -1.72 12.44
CA VAL A 65 3.63 -2.14 12.36
C VAL A 65 3.58 -3.61 11.99
N ASN A 66 3.20 -4.45 12.95
CA ASN A 66 3.23 -5.91 12.82
C ASN A 66 1.87 -6.54 12.46
N GLU A 67 1.08 -5.90 11.59
CA GLU A 67 -0.20 -6.49 11.21
C GLU A 67 -0.02 -7.64 10.21
N THR A 68 -0.16 -8.87 10.69
CA THR A 68 -0.11 -10.08 9.86
C THR A 68 -1.10 -11.14 10.34
N TYR A 69 -1.35 -12.15 9.50
CA TYR A 69 -2.24 -13.28 9.76
C TYR A 69 -2.08 -14.41 8.77
N PHE A 70 -2.50 -15.60 9.18
CA PHE A 70 -2.41 -16.79 8.35
C PHE A 70 -3.29 -16.67 7.10
N TYR A 71 -2.74 -17.07 5.95
CA TYR A 71 -3.42 -17.08 4.66
C TYR A 71 -3.90 -15.69 4.22
N ARG A 72 -3.13 -14.64 4.56
CA ARG A 72 -3.31 -13.30 4.01
C ARG A 72 -3.08 -13.31 2.50
N GLU A 73 -3.99 -12.63 1.78
CA GLU A 73 -4.01 -12.55 0.32
C GLU A 73 -3.92 -13.95 -0.32
N PRO A 74 -4.96 -14.80 -0.15
CA PRO A 74 -4.90 -16.23 -0.49
C PRO A 74 -4.67 -16.50 -1.98
N PHE A 75 -4.99 -15.56 -2.86
CA PHE A 75 -4.72 -15.67 -4.31
C PHE A 75 -3.23 -15.78 -4.62
N HIS A 76 -2.36 -15.11 -3.84
CA HIS A 76 -0.90 -15.23 -3.98
C HIS A 76 -0.39 -16.62 -3.57
N LEU A 77 -0.94 -17.18 -2.49
CA LEU A 77 -0.62 -18.55 -2.07
C LEU A 77 -1.13 -19.56 -3.10
N HIS A 78 -2.33 -19.35 -3.64
CA HIS A 78 -2.93 -20.19 -4.67
C HIS A 78 -2.09 -20.21 -5.95
N LEU A 79 -1.75 -19.03 -6.50
CA LEU A 79 -0.83 -18.91 -7.64
C LEU A 79 0.48 -19.65 -7.36
N PHE A 80 1.04 -19.44 -6.17
CA PHE A 80 2.31 -20.05 -5.79
C PHE A 80 2.24 -21.59 -5.81
N VAL A 81 1.20 -22.19 -5.22
CA VAL A 81 1.11 -23.67 -5.15
C VAL A 81 0.59 -24.33 -6.41
N GLU A 82 -0.33 -23.69 -7.14
CA GLU A 82 -0.96 -24.28 -8.33
C GLU A 82 -0.13 -24.09 -9.59
N ARG A 83 0.64 -22.99 -9.68
CA ARG A 83 1.34 -22.61 -10.90
C ARG A 83 2.85 -22.58 -10.72
N LEU A 84 3.34 -21.78 -9.76
CA LEU A 84 4.77 -21.50 -9.66
C LEU A 84 5.58 -22.70 -9.19
N ILE A 85 5.11 -23.43 -8.16
CA ILE A 85 5.82 -24.63 -7.69
C ILE A 85 5.91 -25.70 -8.79
N PRO A 86 4.82 -26.09 -9.49
CA PRO A 86 4.91 -27.04 -10.58
C PRO A 86 5.90 -26.65 -11.68
N GLU A 87 5.98 -25.36 -12.04
CA GLU A 87 6.97 -24.85 -13.00
C GLU A 87 8.42 -25.01 -12.47
N LEU A 88 8.67 -24.62 -11.21
CA LEU A 88 9.98 -24.74 -10.57
C LEU A 88 10.44 -26.20 -10.41
N LEU A 89 9.50 -27.12 -10.16
CA LEU A 89 9.81 -28.54 -10.03
C LEU A 89 10.18 -29.21 -11.37
N GLN A 90 9.78 -28.62 -12.51
CA GLN A 90 10.16 -29.13 -13.84
C GLN A 90 11.59 -28.74 -14.22
N THR A 91 12.07 -27.59 -13.74
CA THR A 91 13.38 -27.04 -14.11
C THR A 91 14.48 -27.41 -13.11
N LYS A 92 14.14 -27.67 -11.84
CA LYS A 92 15.12 -28.05 -10.81
C LYS A 92 15.48 -29.53 -10.84
N ASN A 93 16.74 -29.81 -10.51
CA ASN A 93 17.17 -31.18 -10.26
C ASN A 93 16.47 -31.75 -9.02
N SER A 94 16.28 -33.07 -9.00
CA SER A 94 15.58 -33.75 -7.90
C SER A 94 16.27 -33.61 -6.53
N SER A 95 17.57 -33.28 -6.50
CA SER A 95 18.35 -33.02 -5.29
C SER A 95 18.29 -31.56 -4.81
N GLU A 96 17.84 -30.62 -5.64
CA GLU A 96 17.81 -29.20 -5.32
C GLU A 96 16.53 -28.82 -4.57
N LYS A 97 16.66 -27.84 -3.67
CA LYS A 97 15.52 -27.27 -2.97
C LYS A 97 15.02 -26.01 -3.68
N ILE A 98 13.71 -25.80 -3.64
CA ILE A 98 13.08 -24.51 -3.94
C ILE A 98 13.33 -23.58 -2.74
N ARG A 99 14.02 -22.48 -2.98
CA ARG A 99 14.44 -21.49 -2.00
C ARG A 99 13.46 -20.32 -2.01
N ILE A 100 12.84 -20.07 -0.87
CA ILE A 100 11.81 -19.05 -0.70
C ILE A 100 12.27 -18.06 0.35
N LEU A 101 12.11 -16.77 0.08
CA LEU A 101 12.30 -15.71 1.05
C LEU A 101 10.96 -15.04 1.37
N SER A 102 10.58 -14.98 2.65
CA SER A 102 9.57 -14.04 3.15
C SER A 102 10.30 -12.82 3.71
N ALA A 103 10.27 -11.71 2.96
CA ALA A 103 10.94 -10.46 3.27
C ALA A 103 9.97 -9.51 3.99
N GLY A 104 10.18 -9.29 5.28
CA GLY A 104 9.24 -8.61 6.19
C GLY A 104 8.20 -9.57 6.78
N CYS A 105 8.69 -10.64 7.41
CA CYS A 105 7.87 -11.77 7.86
C CYS A 105 7.03 -11.47 9.13
N SER A 106 7.27 -10.34 9.79
CA SER A 106 6.64 -9.94 11.05
C SER A 106 6.63 -11.09 12.08
N THR A 107 5.47 -11.43 12.65
CA THR A 107 5.33 -12.49 13.66
C THR A 107 5.24 -13.91 13.09
N GLY A 108 5.52 -14.12 11.80
CA GLY A 108 5.77 -15.43 11.21
C GLY A 108 4.58 -16.10 10.52
N GLU A 109 3.39 -15.48 10.50
CA GLU A 109 2.21 -16.07 9.88
C GLU A 109 2.38 -16.30 8.37
N GLU A 110 3.07 -15.41 7.64
CA GLU A 110 3.30 -15.55 6.19
C GLU A 110 4.13 -16.80 5.83
N PRO A 111 5.38 -16.96 6.33
CA PRO A 111 6.20 -18.11 5.95
C PRO A 111 5.59 -19.45 6.37
N TYR A 112 4.85 -19.48 7.48
CA TYR A 112 4.09 -20.67 7.86
C TYR A 112 2.87 -20.90 6.97
N SER A 113 2.20 -19.86 6.49
CA SER A 113 1.12 -20.01 5.50
C SER A 113 1.62 -20.58 4.18
N ILE A 114 2.78 -20.10 3.72
CA ILE A 114 3.47 -20.64 2.54
C ILE A 114 3.73 -22.13 2.75
N LEU A 115 4.36 -22.51 3.88
CA LEU A 115 4.66 -23.90 4.16
C LEU A 115 3.40 -24.77 4.24
N MET A 116 2.37 -24.33 4.96
CA MET A 116 1.10 -25.07 5.09
C MET A 116 0.43 -25.26 3.72
N ALA A 117 0.39 -24.23 2.88
CA ALA A 117 -0.21 -24.33 1.54
C ALA A 117 0.54 -25.37 0.67
N VAL A 118 1.87 -25.39 0.75
CA VAL A 118 2.70 -26.41 0.08
C VAL A 118 2.35 -27.82 0.57
N LEU A 119 2.22 -28.01 1.88
CA LEU A 119 1.91 -29.32 2.46
C LEU A 119 0.50 -29.79 2.13
N GLU A 120 -0.48 -28.88 2.04
CA GLU A 120 -1.83 -29.22 1.58
C GLU A 120 -1.82 -29.72 0.13
N LYS A 121 -1.04 -29.08 -0.75
CA LYS A 121 -1.01 -29.46 -2.17
C LYS A 121 -0.18 -30.70 -2.46
N PHE A 122 1.00 -30.80 -1.86
CA PHE A 122 2.03 -31.79 -2.23
C PHE A 122 2.29 -32.84 -1.15
N GLY A 123 1.62 -32.74 0.00
CA GLY A 123 1.77 -33.66 1.12
C GLY A 123 3.07 -33.50 1.90
N ASN A 124 3.26 -34.37 2.90
CA ASN A 124 4.35 -34.27 3.87
C ASN A 124 5.76 -34.49 3.30
N SER A 125 5.88 -35.19 2.17
CA SER A 125 7.17 -35.43 1.49
C SER A 125 7.78 -34.13 0.94
N ALA A 126 6.94 -33.11 0.69
CA ALA A 126 7.36 -31.82 0.19
C ALA A 126 8.31 -31.08 1.14
N LEU A 127 8.28 -31.34 2.46
CA LEU A 127 9.15 -30.67 3.44
C LEU A 127 10.63 -30.66 3.07
N ASN A 128 11.11 -31.73 2.44
CA ASN A 128 12.51 -31.88 2.06
C ASN A 128 12.88 -31.16 0.75
N LYS A 129 11.88 -30.66 0.01
CA LYS A 129 12.03 -29.96 -1.28
C LYS A 129 12.09 -28.44 -1.14
N PHE A 130 11.78 -27.88 0.03
CA PHE A 130 11.74 -26.44 0.23
C PHE A 130 12.76 -25.99 1.27
N TYR A 131 13.30 -24.79 1.07
CA TYR A 131 14.10 -24.06 2.03
C TYR A 131 13.50 -22.67 2.18
N ILE A 132 12.86 -22.41 3.32
CA ILE A 132 12.19 -21.14 3.59
C ILE A 132 13.04 -20.33 4.56
N SER A 133 13.47 -19.16 4.10
CA SER A 133 14.06 -18.09 4.91
C SER A 133 13.01 -17.01 5.14
N ALA A 134 12.94 -16.50 6.35
CA ALA A 134 12.01 -15.45 6.75
C ALA A 134 12.78 -14.39 7.53
N VAL A 135 12.63 -13.12 7.13
CA VAL A 135 13.38 -12.03 7.72
C VAL A 135 12.50 -10.87 8.13
N ASP A 136 12.86 -10.22 9.24
CA ASP A 136 12.28 -8.94 9.63
C ASP A 136 13.33 -8.07 10.33
N ILE A 137 13.11 -6.75 10.33
CA ILE A 137 13.92 -5.82 11.12
C ILE A 137 13.50 -5.82 12.59
N ASP A 138 12.23 -6.12 12.88
CA ASP A 138 11.69 -6.21 14.23
C ASP A 138 12.15 -7.51 14.90
N ARG A 139 12.99 -7.36 15.92
CA ARG A 139 13.57 -8.48 16.65
C ARG A 139 12.54 -9.24 17.47
N ASP A 140 11.57 -8.54 18.07
CA ASP A 140 10.55 -9.16 18.92
C ASP A 140 9.54 -9.93 18.06
N ALA A 141 9.21 -9.40 16.89
CA ALA A 141 8.38 -10.10 15.92
C ALA A 141 9.05 -11.41 15.46
N VAL A 142 10.34 -11.38 15.13
CA VAL A 142 11.13 -12.56 14.77
C VAL A 142 11.19 -13.59 15.91
N TYR A 143 11.32 -13.15 17.17
CA TYR A 143 11.28 -14.08 18.30
C TYR A 143 9.90 -14.73 18.46
N LYS A 144 8.82 -13.96 18.35
CA LYS A 144 7.45 -14.50 18.36
C LYS A 144 7.23 -15.51 17.24
N ALA A 145 7.77 -15.23 16.05
CA ALA A 145 7.72 -16.14 14.92
C ALA A 145 8.42 -17.47 15.21
N LYS A 146 9.60 -17.43 15.84
CA LYS A 146 10.35 -18.61 16.28
C LYS A 146 9.62 -19.42 17.35
N GLU A 147 8.99 -18.76 18.31
CA GLU A 147 8.17 -19.43 19.33
C GLU A 147 6.95 -20.10 18.68
N GLY A 148 6.37 -19.44 17.68
CA GLY A 148 5.26 -19.93 16.89
C GLY A 148 3.96 -20.04 17.69
N ILE A 149 3.75 -19.12 18.64
CA ILE A 149 2.56 -19.03 19.50
C ILE A 149 1.68 -17.87 19.02
N TYR A 150 0.42 -18.18 18.71
CA TYR A 150 -0.52 -17.26 18.08
C TYR A 150 -1.82 -17.18 18.85
N SER A 151 -2.43 -15.99 18.85
CA SER A 151 -3.78 -15.78 19.36
C SER A 151 -4.82 -16.15 18.30
N ASN A 152 -6.10 -16.19 18.67
CA ASN A 152 -7.18 -16.39 17.71
C ASN A 152 -7.22 -15.35 16.58
N PHE A 153 -6.70 -14.13 16.82
CA PHE A 153 -6.69 -13.06 15.82
C PHE A 153 -5.86 -13.39 14.57
N SER A 154 -4.78 -14.18 14.72
CA SER A 154 -3.95 -14.63 13.59
C SER A 154 -4.68 -15.59 12.66
N PHE A 155 -5.80 -16.18 13.09
CA PHE A 155 -6.57 -17.19 12.33
C PHE A 155 -7.83 -16.63 11.63
N ARG A 156 -7.97 -15.30 11.56
CA ARG A 156 -9.18 -14.61 11.09
C ARG A 156 -9.59 -14.85 9.63
N THR A 157 -8.74 -15.50 8.83
CA THR A 157 -9.03 -15.99 7.47
C THR A 157 -8.61 -17.46 7.29
N PHE A 158 -8.14 -18.10 8.36
CA PHE A 158 -7.55 -19.43 8.26
C PHE A 158 -8.65 -20.50 8.26
N PRO A 159 -8.59 -21.50 7.36
CA PRO A 159 -9.55 -22.60 7.35
C PRO A 159 -9.55 -23.33 8.70
N VAL A 160 -10.74 -23.49 9.30
CA VAL A 160 -10.89 -24.01 10.66
C VAL A 160 -10.42 -25.47 10.74
N GLU A 161 -10.71 -26.23 9.70
CA GLU A 161 -10.34 -27.63 9.50
C GLU A 161 -8.82 -27.87 9.49
N LEU A 162 -8.02 -26.85 9.15
CA LEU A 162 -6.56 -26.97 9.14
C LEU A 162 -5.92 -26.66 10.51
N LYS A 163 -6.68 -26.12 11.45
CA LYS A 163 -6.14 -25.64 12.73
C LYS A 163 -5.61 -26.80 13.57
N ASP A 164 -6.39 -27.85 13.74
CA ASP A 164 -5.98 -29.04 14.51
C ASP A 164 -4.91 -29.85 13.77
N LYS A 165 -4.84 -29.72 12.44
CA LYS A 165 -3.80 -30.33 11.61
C LYS A 165 -2.42 -29.72 11.86
N TYR A 166 -2.33 -28.40 12.01
CA TYR A 166 -1.04 -27.69 12.07
C TYR A 166 -0.67 -27.06 13.40
N PHE A 167 -1.61 -26.99 14.35
CA PHE A 167 -1.40 -26.32 15.62
C PHE A 167 -1.78 -27.23 16.81
N PHE A 168 -1.13 -26.98 17.94
CA PHE A 168 -1.55 -27.44 19.26
C PHE A 168 -2.34 -26.32 19.94
N LYS A 169 -3.53 -26.64 20.45
CA LYS A 169 -4.26 -25.73 21.32
C LYS A 169 -3.58 -25.68 22.68
N LEU A 170 -3.33 -24.48 23.18
CA LEU A 170 -2.72 -24.24 24.49
C LEU A 170 -3.80 -23.99 25.55
N ASN A 171 -3.44 -24.23 26.82
CA ASN A 171 -4.36 -24.08 27.96
C ASN A 171 -4.87 -22.64 28.14
N ASN A 172 -4.10 -21.65 27.70
CA ASN A 172 -4.45 -20.23 27.75
C ASN A 172 -5.34 -19.78 26.57
N GLY A 173 -5.83 -20.70 25.75
CA GLY A 173 -6.66 -20.39 24.56
C GLY A 173 -5.87 -19.95 23.32
N GLY A 174 -4.54 -19.88 23.41
CA GLY A 174 -3.63 -19.68 22.27
C GLY A 174 -3.38 -20.96 21.49
N TYR A 175 -2.60 -20.84 20.42
CA TYR A 175 -2.24 -21.95 19.54
C TYR A 175 -0.75 -21.92 19.26
N ARG A 176 -0.06 -23.06 19.39
CA ARG A 176 1.33 -23.19 18.97
C ARG A 176 1.42 -24.00 17.68
N ILE A 177 2.18 -23.52 16.70
CA ILE A 177 2.44 -24.31 15.50
C ILE A 177 3.20 -25.59 15.86
N LYS A 178 2.89 -26.70 15.17
CA LYS A 178 3.55 -27.98 15.40
C LYS A 178 5.04 -27.91 15.05
N ASP A 179 5.86 -28.59 15.84
CA ASP A 179 7.34 -28.51 15.73
C ASP A 179 7.87 -28.91 14.36
N LYS A 180 7.19 -29.85 13.71
CA LYS A 180 7.50 -30.27 12.34
C LYS A 180 7.50 -29.10 11.35
N LEU A 181 6.58 -28.15 11.48
CA LEU A 181 6.53 -26.96 10.63
C LEU A 181 7.50 -25.90 11.14
N ARG A 182 7.53 -25.72 12.47
CA ARG A 182 8.39 -24.75 13.13
C ARG A 182 9.85 -24.89 12.73
N ASN A 183 10.34 -26.13 12.68
CA ASN A 183 11.73 -26.46 12.36
C ASN A 183 12.04 -26.40 10.85
N ASN A 184 11.03 -26.17 10.00
CA ASN A 184 11.17 -26.10 8.54
C ASN A 184 11.15 -24.67 7.99
N VAL A 185 11.08 -23.67 8.86
CA VAL A 185 11.19 -22.24 8.51
C VAL A 185 12.34 -21.63 9.30
N ASN A 186 13.25 -20.94 8.59
CA ASN A 186 14.41 -20.31 9.19
C ASN A 186 14.19 -18.81 9.36
N PHE A 187 14.18 -18.33 10.61
CA PHE A 187 13.91 -16.93 10.92
C PHE A 187 15.18 -16.16 11.31
N TYR A 188 15.36 -14.97 10.72
CA TYR A 188 16.51 -14.10 10.96
C TYR A 188 16.10 -12.64 11.16
N VAL A 189 16.79 -11.95 12.06
CA VAL A 189 16.69 -10.49 12.15
C VAL A 189 17.59 -9.89 11.08
N PHE A 190 17.00 -9.19 10.12
CA PHE A 190 17.74 -8.63 8.99
C PHE A 190 17.06 -7.39 8.42
N ASN A 191 17.85 -6.34 8.21
CA ASN A 191 17.40 -5.11 7.58
C ASN A 191 17.59 -5.23 6.05
N LEU A 192 16.49 -5.13 5.29
CA LEU A 192 16.51 -5.25 3.83
C LEU A 192 17.36 -4.17 3.15
N LEU A 193 17.66 -3.05 3.83
CA LEU A 193 18.56 -2.01 3.36
C LEU A 193 20.05 -2.34 3.52
N ASN A 194 20.41 -3.45 4.17
CA ASN A 194 21.80 -3.86 4.28
C ASN A 194 22.44 -4.06 2.90
N ASN A 195 23.73 -3.72 2.77
CA ASN A 195 24.44 -3.81 1.50
C ASN A 195 24.88 -5.22 1.16
N ILE A 196 25.02 -6.08 2.16
CA ILE A 196 25.50 -7.46 2.00
C ILE A 196 24.41 -8.39 2.52
N TYR A 197 23.85 -9.18 1.61
CA TYR A 197 22.93 -10.25 1.96
C TYR A 197 23.75 -11.51 2.29
N PRO A 198 23.51 -12.14 3.43
CA PRO A 198 24.17 -13.39 3.77
C PRO A 198 23.75 -14.51 2.81
N THR A 199 24.61 -15.52 2.63
CA THR A 199 24.42 -16.58 1.64
C THR A 199 23.10 -17.36 1.77
N TYR A 200 22.56 -17.48 2.99
CA TYR A 200 21.26 -18.11 3.23
C TYR A 200 20.06 -17.28 2.74
N LEU A 201 20.27 -16.01 2.37
CA LEU A 201 19.30 -15.12 1.72
C LEU A 201 19.55 -14.94 0.21
N CYS A 202 20.55 -15.64 -0.35
CA CYS A 202 20.86 -15.61 -1.78
C CYS A 202 20.29 -16.81 -2.54
N ASN A 203 20.30 -16.70 -3.87
CA ASN A 203 19.86 -17.72 -4.82
C ASN A 203 18.39 -18.12 -4.59
N MET A 204 17.53 -17.12 -4.44
CA MET A 204 16.10 -17.33 -4.18
C MET A 204 15.36 -17.63 -5.48
N ASP A 205 14.43 -18.58 -5.43
CA ASP A 205 13.55 -18.86 -6.57
C ASP A 205 12.30 -17.98 -6.49
N VAL A 206 11.77 -17.76 -5.29
CA VAL A 206 10.61 -16.89 -5.04
C VAL A 206 10.84 -16.04 -3.80
N ILE A 207 10.55 -14.75 -3.91
CA ILE A 207 10.55 -13.80 -2.79
C ILE A 207 9.11 -13.31 -2.60
N PHE A 208 8.58 -13.45 -1.40
CA PHE A 208 7.39 -12.75 -0.94
C PHE A 208 7.83 -11.45 -0.27
N TYR A 209 7.41 -10.32 -0.82
CA TYR A 209 7.70 -8.97 -0.30
C TYR A 209 6.38 -8.20 -0.26
N ARG A 210 5.51 -8.55 0.70
CA ARG A 210 4.10 -8.13 0.74
C ARG A 210 3.79 -7.32 2.00
N ASN A 211 3.09 -6.20 1.82
CA ASN A 211 2.65 -5.27 2.84
C ASN A 211 3.79 -4.69 3.70
N VAL A 212 4.98 -4.52 3.10
CA VAL A 212 6.19 -3.99 3.74
C VAL A 212 6.58 -2.65 3.13
N SER A 213 6.54 -2.54 1.79
CA SER A 213 7.08 -1.36 1.11
C SER A 213 6.26 -0.11 1.32
N ILE A 214 5.00 -0.25 1.71
CA ILE A 214 4.07 0.85 2.02
C ILE A 214 4.57 1.79 3.14
N TYR A 215 5.57 1.36 3.92
CA TYR A 215 6.16 2.12 5.02
C TYR A 215 7.44 2.89 4.64
N PHE A 216 7.85 2.81 3.37
CA PHE A 216 9.11 3.36 2.86
C PHE A 216 8.87 4.52 1.88
N GLU A 217 9.84 5.43 1.78
CA GLU A 217 9.88 6.44 0.70
C GLU A 217 10.21 5.78 -0.65
N SER A 218 9.83 6.40 -1.76
CA SER A 218 9.94 5.81 -3.11
C SER A 218 11.38 5.42 -3.50
N ASP A 219 12.39 6.19 -3.08
CA ASP A 219 13.80 5.89 -3.33
C ASP A 219 14.28 4.66 -2.52
N VAL A 220 13.81 4.53 -1.26
CA VAL A 220 14.07 3.39 -0.40
C VAL A 220 13.40 2.13 -0.95
N GLN A 221 12.13 2.24 -1.39
CA GLN A 221 11.40 1.14 -2.04
C GLN A 221 12.19 0.59 -3.23
N LYS A 222 12.64 1.49 -4.12
CA LYS A 222 13.47 1.16 -5.27
C LYS A 222 14.75 0.43 -4.88
N ARG A 223 15.51 0.97 -3.92
CA ARG A 223 16.78 0.37 -3.46
C ARG A 223 16.60 -1.03 -2.87
N ILE A 224 15.54 -1.24 -2.07
CA ILE A 224 15.24 -2.56 -1.50
C ILE A 224 14.85 -3.51 -2.62
N PHE A 225 13.99 -3.09 -3.54
CA PHE A 225 13.53 -3.91 -4.65
C PHE A 225 14.68 -4.34 -5.56
N GLU A 226 15.61 -3.44 -5.88
CA GLU A 226 16.84 -3.74 -6.63
C GLU A 226 17.68 -4.81 -5.92
N LYS A 227 17.93 -4.68 -4.62
CA LYS A 227 18.67 -5.68 -3.84
C LYS A 227 17.97 -7.03 -3.79
N LEU A 228 16.65 -7.06 -3.63
CA LEU A 228 15.87 -8.29 -3.68
C LEU A 228 15.97 -8.96 -5.06
N SER A 229 15.98 -8.16 -6.13
CA SER A 229 16.18 -8.68 -7.48
C SER A 229 17.57 -9.29 -7.68
N GLU A 230 18.61 -8.76 -7.03
CA GLU A 230 19.99 -9.28 -7.12
C GLU A 230 20.09 -10.69 -6.52
N VAL A 231 19.40 -10.96 -5.41
CA VAL A 231 19.47 -12.24 -4.69
C VAL A 231 18.62 -13.36 -5.31
N LEU A 232 17.80 -13.06 -6.32
CA LEU A 232 17.06 -14.06 -7.09
C LEU A 232 17.96 -14.87 -8.04
N ASN A 233 17.63 -16.14 -8.23
CA ASN A 233 18.10 -16.93 -9.37
C ASN A 233 17.57 -16.35 -10.70
N PRO A 234 18.21 -16.66 -11.84
CA PRO A 234 17.61 -16.43 -13.15
C PRO A 234 16.17 -16.97 -13.21
N ASP A 235 15.26 -16.24 -13.84
CA ASP A 235 13.82 -16.52 -13.91
C ASP A 235 13.06 -16.56 -12.58
N GLY A 236 13.74 -16.23 -11.47
CA GLY A 236 13.14 -16.08 -10.15
C GLY A 236 12.12 -14.94 -10.08
N LEU A 237 11.26 -15.00 -9.07
CA LEU A 237 10.07 -14.14 -8.98
C LEU A 237 10.00 -13.39 -7.65
N ILE A 238 9.53 -12.13 -7.70
CA ILE A 238 9.06 -11.39 -6.51
C ILE A 238 7.53 -11.27 -6.58
N ILE A 239 6.87 -11.70 -5.51
CA ILE A 239 5.43 -11.54 -5.28
C ILE A 239 5.25 -10.39 -4.30
N VAL A 240 4.55 -9.34 -4.72
CA VAL A 240 4.21 -8.17 -3.88
C VAL A 240 2.70 -8.12 -3.65
N SER A 241 2.24 -7.35 -2.67
CA SER A 241 0.79 -7.14 -2.53
C SER A 241 0.25 -6.28 -3.68
N ALA A 242 -1.05 -6.39 -3.98
CA ALA A 242 -1.68 -5.58 -5.04
C ALA A 242 -1.47 -4.06 -4.84
N THR A 243 -1.47 -3.60 -3.58
CA THR A 243 -1.23 -2.20 -3.23
C THR A 243 0.20 -1.73 -3.48
N GLU A 244 1.15 -2.66 -3.61
CA GLU A 244 2.57 -2.38 -3.79
C GLU A 244 3.02 -2.60 -5.23
N THR A 245 2.23 -3.30 -6.05
CA THR A 245 2.56 -3.61 -7.45
C THR A 245 3.06 -2.36 -8.17
N MET A 246 2.29 -1.26 -8.20
CA MET A 246 2.72 -0.13 -9.04
C MET A 246 3.95 0.61 -8.52
N ALA A 247 4.22 0.57 -7.23
CA ALA A 247 5.39 1.21 -6.64
C ALA A 247 6.72 0.60 -7.14
N HIS A 248 6.70 -0.68 -7.53
CA HIS A 248 7.89 -1.42 -7.95
C HIS A 248 8.03 -1.58 -9.47
N ASN A 249 7.12 -1.01 -10.27
CA ASN A 249 7.21 -1.05 -11.74
C ASN A 249 8.19 0.00 -12.29
N ILE A 250 9.45 -0.11 -11.90
CA ILE A 250 10.51 0.88 -12.16
C ILE A 250 11.50 0.44 -13.25
N GLY A 251 11.20 -0.65 -13.97
CA GLY A 251 12.02 -1.18 -15.05
C GLY A 251 13.16 -2.12 -14.63
N THR A 252 13.34 -2.39 -13.32
CA THR A 252 14.35 -3.33 -12.81
C THR A 252 14.02 -4.79 -13.12
N MET A 253 12.74 -5.16 -13.08
CA MET A 253 12.23 -6.51 -13.35
C MET A 253 10.99 -6.43 -14.24
N ARG A 254 10.71 -7.49 -14.99
CA ARG A 254 9.51 -7.56 -15.84
C ARG A 254 8.28 -7.81 -14.99
N LEU A 255 7.29 -6.93 -15.06
CA LEU A 255 5.97 -7.16 -14.48
C LEU A 255 5.17 -8.12 -15.36
N GLU A 256 4.67 -9.19 -14.78
CA GLU A 256 3.85 -10.22 -15.42
C GLU A 256 2.54 -10.40 -14.67
N GLU A 257 1.44 -10.58 -15.40
CA GLU A 257 0.18 -11.03 -14.84
C GLU A 257 0.05 -12.55 -15.06
N ILE A 258 -0.18 -13.31 -13.99
CA ILE A 258 -0.40 -14.75 -14.02
C ILE A 258 -1.65 -15.05 -13.22
N ASP A 259 -2.68 -15.60 -13.87
CA ASP A 259 -3.96 -15.97 -13.26
C ASP A 259 -4.61 -14.82 -12.43
N GLY A 260 -4.50 -13.58 -12.93
CA GLY A 260 -5.04 -12.38 -12.28
C GLY A 260 -4.20 -11.85 -11.11
N VAL A 261 -2.97 -12.34 -10.93
CA VAL A 261 -2.01 -11.89 -9.92
C VAL A 261 -0.78 -11.32 -10.62
N PHE A 262 -0.33 -10.15 -10.17
CA PHE A 262 0.88 -9.52 -10.67
C PHE A 262 2.13 -9.99 -9.92
N VAL A 263 3.15 -10.40 -10.68
CA VAL A 263 4.45 -10.83 -10.16
C VAL A 263 5.58 -10.17 -10.96
N TYR A 264 6.74 -10.04 -10.34
CA TYR A 264 7.94 -9.54 -11.01
C TYR A 264 8.87 -10.68 -11.33
N ARG A 265 9.21 -10.88 -12.60
CA ARG A 265 10.14 -11.93 -13.04
C ARG A 265 11.51 -11.35 -13.36
N LYS A 266 12.55 -12.04 -12.90
CA LYS A 266 13.95 -11.77 -13.25
C LYS A 266 14.25 -12.39 -14.61
N SER A 267 13.86 -11.71 -15.68
CA SER A 267 14.35 -12.02 -17.02
C SER A 267 15.64 -11.25 -17.30
N GLU A 268 16.53 -11.78 -18.13
CA GLU A 268 17.48 -10.93 -18.83
C GLU A 268 16.70 -9.82 -19.53
N ILE A 269 17.01 -8.56 -19.23
CA ILE A 269 16.49 -7.44 -20.01
C ILE A 269 17.12 -7.61 -21.40
N LYS A 270 16.45 -8.33 -22.31
CA LYS A 270 16.69 -8.13 -23.73
C LYS A 270 16.42 -6.64 -23.95
N GLN A 271 17.46 -5.87 -24.23
CA GLN A 271 17.32 -4.51 -24.71
C GLN A 271 16.43 -4.59 -25.95
N TYR A 272 15.13 -4.39 -25.77
CA TYR A 272 14.27 -3.98 -26.85
C TYR A 272 14.67 -2.53 -27.09
N GLU A 273 15.60 -2.34 -28.01
CA GLU A 273 15.75 -1.05 -28.69
C GLU A 273 14.35 -0.63 -29.12
N ALA A 274 13.87 0.47 -28.55
CA ALA A 274 12.65 1.08 -29.00
C ALA A 274 12.85 1.43 -30.47
N ASN A 275 12.16 0.72 -31.36
CA ASN A 275 11.92 1.17 -32.72
C ASN A 275 11.14 2.48 -32.64
N ILE A 276 11.87 3.59 -32.49
CA ILE A 276 11.43 4.88 -32.98
C ILE A 276 11.34 4.70 -34.49
N MET A 277 10.11 4.60 -35.00
CA MET A 277 9.87 4.82 -36.42
C MET A 277 10.16 6.30 -36.70
N ASP A 278 11.41 6.59 -37.05
CA ASP A 278 11.78 7.80 -37.77
C ASP A 278 11.05 7.77 -39.12
N VAL A 279 10.12 8.71 -39.31
CA VAL A 279 9.74 9.15 -40.65
C VAL A 279 10.42 10.49 -40.90
N ASP A 280 11.41 10.35 -41.77
CA ASP A 280 12.04 11.31 -42.67
C ASP A 280 13.18 12.21 -42.21
N ARG A 281 14.31 11.91 -42.87
CA ARG A 281 15.58 12.63 -42.91
C ARG A 281 15.54 13.65 -44.04
N SER A 282 16.17 14.79 -43.80
CA SER A 282 17.04 15.47 -44.77
C SER A 282 17.80 16.56 -44.00
N ASN A 283 19.10 16.80 -44.14
CA ASN A 283 20.11 16.22 -44.99
C ASN A 283 21.48 16.64 -44.41
N ASP A 284 22.49 15.79 -44.63
CA ASP A 284 23.83 16.18 -45.09
C ASP A 284 24.88 16.80 -44.13
N PHE A 285 25.77 15.89 -43.72
CA PHE A 285 27.19 15.84 -44.11
C PHE A 285 28.32 16.55 -43.30
N ILE A 286 29.27 15.68 -42.90
CA ILE A 286 30.76 15.78 -42.98
C ILE A 286 31.56 16.26 -41.75
N SER A 287 32.09 15.22 -41.07
CA SER A 287 33.51 14.92 -40.76
C SER A 287 34.36 15.72 -39.74
N ASN A 288 34.91 14.91 -38.83
CA ASN A 288 36.32 14.79 -38.42
C ASN A 288 37.01 15.88 -37.55
N ALA A 289 37.58 15.33 -36.45
CA ALA A 289 38.84 15.66 -35.79
C ALA A 289 38.93 16.86 -34.81
N CYS A 290 39.32 16.54 -33.56
CA CYS A 290 40.00 17.38 -32.55
C CYS A 290 41.42 17.81 -33.01
N PRO A 291 42.24 18.63 -32.29
CA PRO A 291 42.04 19.47 -31.07
C PRO A 291 42.72 20.88 -31.11
N ALA A 292 42.49 21.69 -30.05
CA ALA A 292 43.33 22.75 -29.45
C ALA A 292 43.91 23.91 -30.31
N ASN A 293 43.59 25.19 -30.00
CA ASN A 293 44.41 26.09 -29.15
C ASN A 293 43.88 27.54 -29.10
N ARG A 294 44.23 28.21 -28.00
CA ARG A 294 43.95 29.62 -27.63
C ARG A 294 44.42 30.66 -28.66
N ILE A 295 43.66 31.76 -28.81
CA ILE A 295 44.18 33.14 -28.73
C ILE A 295 43.12 34.05 -28.08
N SER A 296 43.55 34.74 -27.04
CA SER A 296 42.84 35.78 -26.28
C SER A 296 43.04 37.16 -26.89
N GLN A 297 41.98 37.96 -27.06
CA GLN A 297 42.07 39.42 -27.08
C GLN A 297 40.90 40.07 -26.32
N THR A 298 41.28 40.86 -25.33
CA THR A 298 40.49 41.81 -24.53
C THR A 298 39.90 42.95 -25.36
N ILE A 299 38.72 43.49 -24.96
CA ILE A 299 38.48 44.94 -24.65
C ILE A 299 37.00 45.22 -24.28
N LYS A 300 36.83 45.76 -23.05
CA LYS A 300 35.89 46.77 -22.48
C LYS A 300 34.36 46.75 -22.71
N LYS A 301 33.64 46.81 -21.55
CA LYS A 301 32.27 47.34 -21.36
C LYS A 301 32.14 48.82 -21.75
N PRO A 302 30.91 49.28 -22.09
CA PRO A 302 30.39 50.49 -21.46
C PRO A 302 28.92 50.40 -20.96
N SER A 303 28.54 51.44 -20.23
CA SER A 303 27.41 51.61 -19.32
C SER A 303 26.25 52.48 -19.85
N LYS A 304 25.05 52.25 -19.28
CA LYS A 304 23.84 53.09 -19.08
C LYS A 304 23.77 54.54 -19.60
N LYS A 305 22.58 54.93 -20.12
CA LYS A 305 21.70 56.08 -19.71
C LYS A 305 20.43 56.09 -20.60
N HIS A 306 19.22 55.95 -20.04
CA HIS A 306 18.28 56.93 -19.43
C HIS A 306 17.30 57.60 -20.40
N ILE A 307 16.01 57.36 -20.20
CA ILE A 307 14.93 58.33 -20.44
C ILE A 307 14.01 58.29 -19.21
N LYS A 308 13.66 59.46 -18.65
CA LYS A 308 12.83 59.72 -17.47
C LYS A 308 11.91 60.89 -17.83
N ILE A 309 10.59 60.81 -17.57
CA ILE A 309 9.73 61.92 -17.12
C ILE A 309 8.61 61.33 -16.23
N GLU A 310 8.25 62.07 -15.18
CA GLU A 310 7.51 61.73 -13.94
C GLU A 310 6.16 62.53 -13.86
N PRO A 311 5.36 62.52 -12.75
CA PRO A 311 3.89 62.34 -12.75
C PRO A 311 3.09 63.60 -12.31
N PRO A 312 1.76 63.45 -12.08
CA PRO A 312 1.11 64.01 -10.87
C PRO A 312 -0.01 63.07 -10.34
N CYS A 313 -0.60 63.14 -9.14
CA CYS A 313 -0.39 63.76 -7.82
C CYS A 313 -1.47 63.13 -6.90
N GLU A 314 -1.28 63.12 -5.58
CA GLU A 314 -2.15 62.53 -4.55
C GLU A 314 -3.42 63.35 -4.22
N SER A 315 -4.49 62.66 -3.77
CA SER A 315 -5.28 62.93 -2.53
C SER A 315 -6.56 62.08 -2.53
N GLU A 316 -6.67 61.08 -1.64
CA GLU A 316 -7.38 61.08 -0.36
C GLU A 316 -8.74 60.34 -0.40
N SER A 317 -8.76 59.12 0.12
CA SER A 317 -9.56 58.80 1.30
C SER A 317 -9.22 57.40 1.82
N ARG A 318 -8.68 57.37 3.04
CA ARG A 318 -8.43 56.17 3.84
C ARG A 318 -9.75 55.62 4.35
N GLN A 319 -10.05 54.35 4.08
CA GLN A 319 -10.66 53.47 5.09
C GLN A 319 -10.01 52.08 5.05
N ARG A 320 -9.82 51.55 6.24
CA ARG A 320 -9.01 50.40 6.65
C ARG A 320 -9.37 49.13 5.87
N HIS A 321 -8.37 48.37 5.41
CA HIS A 321 -8.57 46.94 5.19
C HIS A 321 -7.56 46.12 5.98
N GLU A 322 -8.16 45.33 6.85
CA GLU A 322 -7.64 44.35 7.78
C GLU A 322 -6.65 43.38 7.13
N SER A 323 -5.72 42.91 7.96
CA SER A 323 -4.97 41.67 7.77
C SER A 323 -5.90 40.55 7.31
N LYS A 324 -5.81 40.14 6.04
CA LYS A 324 -6.52 38.96 5.53
C LYS A 324 -6.02 37.73 6.30
N GLU A 325 -6.85 37.25 7.23
CA GLU A 325 -6.72 35.92 7.82
C GLU A 325 -6.58 34.89 6.69
N LYS A 326 -5.55 34.05 6.79
CA LYS A 326 -5.34 32.95 5.84
C LYS A 326 -6.46 31.94 6.07
N ILE A 327 -7.41 31.88 5.13
CA ILE A 327 -8.56 30.96 5.20
C ILE A 327 -8.02 29.52 5.28
N ASP A 328 -8.43 28.78 6.32
CA ASP A 328 -8.07 27.38 6.50
C ASP A 328 -9.08 26.47 5.76
N CYS A 329 -8.66 25.98 4.58
CA CYS A 329 -9.44 25.06 3.75
C CYS A 329 -9.83 23.77 4.48
N ASN A 330 -9.05 23.31 5.46
CA ASN A 330 -9.38 22.10 6.23
C ASN A 330 -10.50 22.36 7.23
N ALA A 331 -10.50 23.52 7.89
CA ALA A 331 -11.58 23.93 8.77
C ALA A 331 -12.90 24.13 8.01
N LEU A 332 -12.84 24.77 6.82
CA LEU A 332 -13.98 24.89 5.92
C LEU A 332 -14.50 23.52 5.46
N PHE A 333 -13.60 22.60 5.12
CA PHE A 333 -13.97 21.24 4.73
C PHE A 333 -14.73 20.52 5.83
N ASN A 334 -14.26 20.58 7.08
CA ASN A 334 -14.95 19.96 8.22
C ASN A 334 -16.35 20.55 8.45
N LYS A 335 -16.50 21.86 8.23
CA LYS A 335 -17.80 22.54 8.29
C LYS A 335 -18.74 22.07 7.18
N ALA A 336 -18.25 21.98 5.94
CA ALA A 336 -19.00 21.44 4.81
C ALA A 336 -19.42 19.98 5.05
N LEU A 337 -18.54 19.18 5.66
CA LEU A 337 -18.79 17.79 6.03
C LEU A 337 -19.94 17.67 7.04
N SER A 338 -19.90 18.48 8.09
CA SER A 338 -20.98 18.53 9.10
C SER A 338 -22.31 18.90 8.46
N MET A 339 -22.33 19.92 7.59
CA MET A 339 -23.54 20.33 6.87
C MET A 339 -24.09 19.22 5.97
N ALA A 340 -23.21 18.48 5.28
CA ALA A 340 -23.60 17.33 4.46
C ALA A 340 -24.21 16.20 5.29
N ASN A 341 -23.65 15.90 6.46
CA ASN A 341 -24.19 14.92 7.41
C ASN A 341 -25.56 15.35 7.97
N ASP A 342 -25.74 16.65 8.21
CA ASP A 342 -27.02 17.25 8.60
C ASP A 342 -28.03 17.39 7.43
N LYS A 343 -27.70 16.85 6.25
CA LYS A 343 -28.49 16.93 5.01
C LYS A 343 -28.74 18.37 4.52
N ARG A 344 -27.95 19.34 4.99
CA ARG A 344 -27.96 20.73 4.55
C ARG A 344 -27.11 20.89 3.29
N TYR A 345 -27.54 20.24 2.21
CA TYR A 345 -26.74 20.11 0.99
C TYR A 345 -26.43 21.44 0.30
N ASP A 346 -27.37 22.41 0.30
CA ASP A 346 -27.12 23.71 -0.32
C ASP A 346 -26.04 24.51 0.42
N ASP A 347 -26.04 24.46 1.75
CA ASP A 347 -25.02 25.13 2.56
C ASP A 347 -23.66 24.43 2.43
N ALA A 348 -23.66 23.10 2.40
CA ALA A 348 -22.47 22.31 2.18
C ALA A 348 -21.84 22.60 0.80
N LEU A 349 -22.64 22.68 -0.26
CA LEU A 349 -22.16 23.01 -1.61
C LEU A 349 -21.57 24.41 -1.68
N LYS A 350 -22.19 25.41 -1.04
CA LYS A 350 -21.62 26.78 -0.96
C LYS A 350 -20.25 26.76 -0.29
N ALA A 351 -20.12 26.07 0.85
CA ALA A 351 -18.84 25.95 1.55
C ALA A 351 -17.79 25.21 0.70
N ILE A 352 -18.20 24.19 -0.06
CA ILE A 352 -17.30 23.47 -0.97
C ILE A 352 -16.87 24.36 -2.14
N ASP A 353 -17.77 25.15 -2.71
CA ASP A 353 -17.44 26.07 -3.80
C ASP A 353 -16.45 27.16 -3.33
N GLU A 354 -16.60 27.65 -2.09
CA GLU A 354 -15.60 28.52 -1.46
C GLU A 354 -14.22 27.85 -1.37
N ILE A 355 -14.17 26.57 -0.95
CA ILE A 355 -12.93 25.79 -0.91
C ILE A 355 -12.34 25.64 -2.31
N LEU A 356 -13.14 25.23 -3.30
CA LEU A 356 -12.67 24.95 -4.66
C LEU A 356 -12.29 26.22 -5.44
N ASN A 357 -12.76 27.40 -5.02
CA ASN A 357 -12.27 28.68 -5.53
C ASN A 357 -10.84 28.99 -5.05
N ILE A 358 -10.46 28.49 -3.87
CA ILE A 358 -9.11 28.67 -3.29
C ILE A 358 -8.18 27.53 -3.73
N GLU A 359 -8.65 26.28 -3.61
CA GLU A 359 -7.94 25.05 -3.96
C GLU A 359 -8.77 24.21 -4.95
N PRO A 360 -8.72 24.50 -6.26
CA PRO A 360 -9.54 23.80 -7.27
C PRO A 360 -9.34 22.28 -7.33
N TYR A 361 -8.22 21.80 -6.80
CA TYR A 361 -7.75 20.42 -6.92
C TYR A 361 -7.81 19.63 -5.61
N MET A 362 -8.48 20.18 -4.60
CA MET A 362 -8.62 19.53 -3.30
C MET A 362 -9.48 18.26 -3.42
N LYS A 363 -8.82 17.10 -3.50
CA LYS A 363 -9.43 15.77 -3.70
C LYS A 363 -10.67 15.55 -2.83
N LYS A 364 -10.51 15.72 -1.52
CA LYS A 364 -11.59 15.48 -0.54
C LYS A 364 -12.81 16.41 -0.72
N ALA A 365 -12.59 17.65 -1.16
CA ALA A 365 -13.69 18.58 -1.44
C ALA A 365 -14.44 18.19 -2.72
N ASN A 366 -13.72 17.80 -3.78
CA ASN A 366 -14.33 17.31 -5.02
C ASN A 366 -15.10 16.00 -4.81
N THR A 367 -14.58 15.06 -4.03
CA THR A 367 -15.28 13.79 -3.75
C THR A 367 -16.53 14.01 -2.89
N LEU A 368 -16.48 14.91 -1.90
CA LEU A 368 -17.65 15.33 -1.12
C LEU A 368 -18.70 16.02 -2.01
N LYS A 369 -18.29 16.87 -2.95
CA LYS A 369 -19.20 17.50 -3.93
C LYS A 369 -19.93 16.47 -4.78
N ALA A 370 -19.19 15.54 -5.39
CA ALA A 370 -19.76 14.46 -6.20
C ALA A 370 -20.75 13.60 -5.42
N SER A 371 -20.44 13.32 -4.15
CA SER A 371 -21.34 12.64 -3.21
C SER A 371 -22.66 13.38 -2.97
N ILE A 372 -22.61 14.69 -2.74
CA ILE A 372 -23.82 15.49 -2.47
C ILE A 372 -24.68 15.52 -3.74
N LEU A 373 -24.06 15.69 -4.90
CA LEU A 373 -24.74 15.65 -6.20
C LEU A 373 -25.40 14.30 -6.45
N LEU A 374 -24.74 13.19 -6.10
CA LEU A 374 -25.32 11.85 -6.15
C LEU A 374 -26.61 11.75 -5.31
N ASN A 375 -26.58 12.25 -4.06
CA ASN A 375 -27.77 12.28 -3.19
C ASN A 375 -28.90 13.18 -3.73
N ARG A 376 -28.55 14.24 -4.45
CA ARG A 376 -29.48 15.13 -5.16
C ARG A 376 -29.95 14.59 -6.50
N ARG A 377 -29.54 13.38 -6.90
CA ARG A 377 -29.81 12.75 -8.20
C ARG A 377 -29.26 13.52 -9.41
N GLN A 378 -28.24 14.35 -9.21
CA GLN A 378 -27.49 15.05 -10.26
C GLN A 378 -26.32 14.17 -10.74
N PHE A 379 -26.64 13.07 -11.44
CA PHE A 379 -25.67 12.02 -11.76
C PHE A 379 -24.58 12.47 -12.73
N ASP A 380 -24.93 13.24 -13.76
CA ASP A 380 -23.97 13.62 -14.81
C ASP A 380 -22.92 14.61 -14.29
N GLU A 381 -23.32 15.56 -13.43
CA GLU A 381 -22.39 16.46 -12.75
C GLU A 381 -21.47 15.69 -11.78
N ALA A 382 -22.02 14.73 -11.03
CA ALA A 382 -21.24 13.89 -10.12
C ALA A 382 -20.21 13.04 -10.89
N GLU A 383 -20.61 12.45 -12.01
CA GLU A 383 -19.77 11.65 -12.90
C GLU A 383 -18.64 12.50 -13.51
N HIS A 384 -18.95 13.71 -13.97
CA HIS A 384 -17.95 14.64 -14.49
C HIS A 384 -16.87 14.97 -13.45
N ILE A 385 -17.26 15.28 -12.20
CA ILE A 385 -16.31 15.54 -11.12
C ILE A 385 -15.46 14.29 -10.81
N CYS A 386 -16.08 13.11 -10.80
CA CYS A 386 -15.34 11.87 -10.56
C CYS A 386 -14.30 11.59 -11.65
N HIS A 387 -14.65 11.78 -12.93
CA HIS A 387 -13.71 11.65 -14.04
C HIS A 387 -12.57 12.68 -13.97
N MET A 388 -12.89 13.93 -13.65
CA MET A 388 -11.88 14.97 -13.46
C MET A 388 -10.88 14.62 -12.34
N ASN A 389 -11.37 14.04 -11.24
CA ASN A 389 -10.50 13.54 -10.16
C ASN A 389 -9.62 12.39 -10.64
N ILE A 390 -10.17 11.41 -11.38
CA ILE A 390 -9.42 10.25 -11.88
C ILE A 390 -8.36 10.63 -12.91
N GLN A 391 -8.61 11.65 -13.74
CA GLN A 391 -7.60 12.16 -14.67
C GLN A 391 -6.35 12.72 -13.95
N ARG A 392 -6.49 13.16 -12.69
CA ARG A 392 -5.38 13.71 -11.89
C ARG A 392 -4.78 12.70 -10.93
N ASP A 393 -5.64 11.95 -10.25
CA ASP A 393 -5.29 10.86 -9.36
C ASP A 393 -6.00 9.60 -9.87
N ARG A 394 -5.28 8.83 -10.68
CA ARG A 394 -5.78 7.57 -11.27
C ARG A 394 -6.26 6.58 -10.21
N TRP A 395 -5.81 6.70 -8.97
CA TRP A 395 -6.10 5.79 -7.87
C TRP A 395 -7.05 6.40 -6.83
N CYS A 396 -7.86 7.39 -7.22
CA CYS A 396 -8.88 7.99 -6.38
C CYS A 396 -10.02 6.99 -6.08
N LEU A 397 -9.85 6.22 -5.00
CA LEU A 397 -10.79 5.19 -4.55
C LEU A 397 -12.22 5.72 -4.38
N GLU A 398 -12.39 6.89 -3.76
CA GLU A 398 -13.71 7.50 -3.58
C GLU A 398 -14.41 7.80 -4.92
N SER A 399 -13.70 8.36 -5.89
CA SER A 399 -14.26 8.63 -7.23
C SER A 399 -14.61 7.35 -7.97
N ILE A 400 -13.79 6.31 -7.85
CA ILE A 400 -14.03 5.01 -8.50
C ILE A 400 -15.27 4.32 -7.90
N LEU A 401 -15.42 4.37 -6.57
CA LEU A 401 -16.63 3.88 -5.89
C LEU A 401 -17.87 4.66 -6.30
N LEU A 402 -17.80 6.00 -6.33
CA LEU A 402 -18.92 6.84 -6.77
C LEU A 402 -19.32 6.55 -8.21
N LEU A 403 -18.36 6.36 -9.13
CA LEU A 403 -18.64 5.94 -10.50
C LEU A 403 -19.31 4.57 -10.55
N GLY A 404 -18.85 3.60 -9.75
CA GLY A 404 -19.50 2.29 -9.67
C GLY A 404 -20.96 2.38 -9.20
N ILE A 405 -21.24 3.24 -8.21
CA ILE A 405 -22.61 3.48 -7.73
C ILE A 405 -23.46 4.19 -8.79
N ILE A 406 -22.91 5.21 -9.47
CA ILE A 406 -23.59 5.91 -10.55
C ILE A 406 -23.93 4.94 -11.68
N SER A 407 -22.97 4.11 -12.13
CA SER A 407 -23.20 3.09 -13.16
C SER A 407 -24.29 2.09 -12.72
N LYS A 408 -24.28 1.65 -11.47
CA LYS A 408 -25.33 0.77 -10.93
C LYS A 408 -26.71 1.44 -10.93
N ILE A 409 -26.81 2.72 -10.58
CA ILE A 409 -28.06 3.50 -10.61
C ILE A 409 -28.55 3.69 -12.04
N LYS A 410 -27.63 3.89 -13.00
CA LYS A 410 -27.91 3.95 -14.44
C LYS A 410 -28.17 2.58 -15.07
N GLU A 411 -28.21 1.51 -14.27
CA GLU A 411 -28.41 0.11 -14.70
C GLU A 411 -27.33 -0.42 -15.67
N ASP A 412 -26.18 0.26 -15.77
CA ASP A 412 -24.99 -0.25 -16.47
C ASP A 412 -24.19 -1.15 -15.52
N TYR A 413 -24.63 -2.40 -15.42
CA TYR A 413 -24.03 -3.37 -14.51
C TYR A 413 -22.61 -3.78 -14.90
N ASP A 414 -22.25 -3.76 -16.19
CA ASP A 414 -20.89 -4.11 -16.61
C ASP A 414 -19.89 -3.03 -16.23
N ALA A 415 -20.23 -1.76 -16.48
CA ALA A 415 -19.41 -0.64 -16.00
C ALA A 415 -19.32 -0.64 -14.47
N ALA A 416 -20.42 -0.86 -13.77
CA ALA A 416 -20.46 -0.92 -12.30
C ALA A 416 -19.53 -2.01 -11.75
N ILE A 417 -19.62 -3.24 -12.28
CA ILE A 417 -18.76 -4.36 -11.86
C ILE A 417 -17.29 -4.03 -12.09
N ASN A 418 -16.94 -3.45 -13.24
CA ASN A 418 -15.56 -3.08 -13.55
C ASN A 418 -15.03 -2.03 -12.56
N ARG A 419 -15.82 -1.02 -12.23
CA ARG A 419 -15.45 0.01 -11.24
C ARG A 419 -15.29 -0.55 -9.84
N PHE A 420 -16.18 -1.45 -9.39
CA PHE A 420 -16.02 -2.05 -8.07
C PHE A 420 -14.85 -3.03 -8.01
N LYS A 421 -14.54 -3.75 -9.09
CA LYS A 421 -13.31 -4.54 -9.18
C LYS A 421 -12.06 -3.66 -9.13
N GLU A 422 -12.07 -2.52 -9.82
CA GLU A 422 -11.01 -1.51 -9.74
C GLU A 422 -10.84 -0.99 -8.29
N ALA A 423 -11.94 -0.74 -7.58
CA ALA A 423 -11.91 -0.35 -6.17
C ALA A 423 -11.35 -1.44 -5.24
N VAL A 424 -11.74 -2.72 -5.44
CA VAL A 424 -11.17 -3.87 -4.70
C VAL A 424 -9.68 -4.04 -4.99
N TYR A 425 -9.26 -3.79 -6.23
CA TYR A 425 -7.85 -3.85 -6.62
C TYR A 425 -7.02 -2.77 -5.91
N ILE A 426 -7.55 -1.54 -5.83
CA ILE A 426 -6.89 -0.42 -5.12
C ILE A 426 -6.86 -0.66 -3.60
N SER A 427 -7.95 -1.16 -3.04
CA SER A 427 -8.09 -1.42 -1.61
C SER A 427 -8.87 -2.71 -1.38
N SER A 428 -8.15 -3.80 -1.13
CA SER A 428 -8.74 -5.12 -0.83
C SER A 428 -9.48 -5.18 0.50
N SER A 429 -9.30 -4.17 1.36
CA SER A 429 -10.08 -3.97 2.59
C SER A 429 -11.35 -3.13 2.38
N CYS A 430 -11.60 -2.63 1.16
CA CYS A 430 -12.79 -1.86 0.83
C CYS A 430 -14.04 -2.76 0.82
N TRP A 431 -14.60 -2.99 2.00
CA TRP A 431 -15.80 -3.81 2.18
C TRP A 431 -16.99 -3.29 1.38
N LEU A 432 -17.03 -2.00 1.08
CA LEU A 432 -18.12 -1.38 0.32
C LEU A 432 -18.12 -1.84 -1.14
N ALA A 433 -16.93 -1.98 -1.74
CA ALA A 433 -16.82 -2.52 -3.10
C ALA A 433 -17.28 -3.98 -3.15
N HIS A 434 -16.89 -4.79 -2.16
CA HIS A 434 -17.36 -6.18 -2.02
C HIS A 434 -18.88 -6.25 -1.82
N PHE A 435 -19.46 -5.38 -1.00
CA PHE A 435 -20.92 -5.30 -0.83
C PHE A 435 -21.64 -5.02 -2.16
N TYR A 436 -21.18 -4.03 -2.93
CA TYR A 436 -21.80 -3.73 -4.22
C TYR A 436 -21.58 -4.80 -5.27
N LEU A 437 -20.42 -5.48 -5.28
CA LEU A 437 -20.22 -6.66 -6.12
C LEU A 437 -21.19 -7.78 -5.77
N ALA A 438 -21.44 -8.01 -4.48
CA ALA A 438 -22.41 -9.01 -4.02
C ALA A 438 -23.83 -8.70 -4.50
N GLU A 439 -24.25 -7.43 -4.40
CA GLU A 439 -25.54 -6.96 -4.91
C GLU A 439 -25.63 -7.15 -6.43
N LEU A 440 -24.62 -6.73 -7.20
CA LEU A 440 -24.60 -6.88 -8.66
C LEU A 440 -24.61 -8.35 -9.12
N HIS A 441 -23.88 -9.23 -8.42
CA HIS A 441 -23.90 -10.67 -8.70
C HIS A 441 -25.26 -11.29 -8.39
N ARG A 442 -25.92 -10.85 -7.31
CA ARG A 442 -27.28 -11.28 -6.98
C ARG A 442 -28.26 -10.87 -8.08
N ASP A 443 -28.19 -9.62 -8.50
CA ASP A 443 -29.10 -9.05 -9.50
C ASP A 443 -28.90 -9.73 -10.88
N ARG A 444 -27.70 -10.26 -11.16
CA ARG A 444 -27.38 -11.11 -12.34
C ARG A 444 -27.71 -12.60 -12.17
N GLY A 445 -28.18 -13.04 -11.01
CA GLY A 445 -28.47 -14.45 -10.72
C GLY A 445 -27.25 -15.33 -10.44
N ASP A 446 -26.04 -14.76 -10.32
CA ASP A 446 -24.83 -15.50 -9.90
C ASP A 446 -24.78 -15.60 -8.36
N LEU A 447 -25.66 -16.45 -7.82
CA LEU A 447 -25.88 -16.58 -6.38
C LEU A 447 -24.62 -17.04 -5.64
N ASN A 448 -23.78 -17.86 -6.27
CA ASN A 448 -22.53 -18.36 -5.68
C ASN A 448 -21.49 -17.23 -5.51
N LYS A 449 -21.28 -16.40 -6.54
CA LYS A 449 -20.39 -15.23 -6.41
C LYS A 449 -20.96 -14.22 -5.43
N SER A 450 -22.27 -14.00 -5.47
CA SER A 450 -22.95 -13.09 -4.53
C SER A 450 -22.73 -13.51 -3.06
N CYS A 451 -22.92 -14.79 -2.73
CA CYS A 451 -22.66 -15.31 -1.39
C CYS A 451 -21.21 -15.07 -0.93
N LYS A 452 -20.23 -15.37 -1.80
CA LYS A 452 -18.81 -15.16 -1.50
C LYS A 452 -18.50 -13.70 -1.20
N GLU A 453 -18.99 -12.78 -2.02
CA GLU A 453 -18.74 -11.35 -1.85
C GLU A 453 -19.39 -10.79 -0.57
N TYR A 454 -20.60 -11.23 -0.20
CA TYR A 454 -21.21 -10.87 1.09
C TYR A 454 -20.41 -11.40 2.28
N GLU A 455 -19.89 -12.63 2.21
CA GLU A 455 -19.04 -13.19 3.26
C GLU A 455 -17.73 -12.42 3.42
N ILE A 456 -17.12 -12.01 2.30
CA ILE A 456 -15.92 -11.16 2.29
C ILE A 456 -16.25 -9.81 2.93
N ALA A 457 -17.29 -9.11 2.47
CA ALA A 457 -17.69 -7.82 3.01
C ALA A 457 -17.94 -7.89 4.53
N MET A 458 -18.68 -8.91 5.00
CA MET A 458 -18.90 -9.12 6.43
C MET A 458 -17.61 -9.36 7.22
N ASN A 459 -16.71 -10.18 6.67
CA ASN A 459 -15.45 -10.48 7.32
C ASN A 459 -14.55 -9.26 7.40
N LEU A 460 -14.57 -8.40 6.38
CA LEU A 460 -13.84 -7.13 6.37
C LEU A 460 -14.44 -6.16 7.38
N ILE A 461 -15.76 -5.97 7.42
CA ILE A 461 -16.43 -5.08 8.40
C ILE A 461 -16.14 -5.52 9.85
N LYS A 462 -16.02 -6.83 10.11
CA LYS A 462 -15.63 -7.35 11.44
C LYS A 462 -14.17 -7.07 11.80
N LYS A 463 -13.29 -6.92 10.83
CA LYS A 463 -11.84 -6.78 11.02
C LYS A 463 -11.39 -5.34 11.07
N THR A 464 -12.00 -4.48 10.27
CA THR A 464 -11.75 -3.05 10.31
C THR A 464 -12.63 -2.46 11.40
N ALA A 465 -12.07 -1.68 12.33
CA ALA A 465 -12.91 -0.77 13.13
C ALA A 465 -13.79 0.06 12.17
N VAL A 466 -14.93 0.58 12.64
CA VAL A 466 -16.00 1.19 11.82
C VAL A 466 -15.51 2.19 10.76
N ASP A 467 -14.32 2.77 10.94
CA ASP A 467 -13.68 3.77 10.06
C ASP A 467 -12.49 3.24 9.21
N GLY A 468 -12.11 1.97 9.31
CA GLY A 468 -10.88 1.38 8.74
C GLY A 468 -10.95 0.95 7.26
N HIS A 469 -11.79 1.59 6.46
CA HIS A 469 -12.15 1.15 5.10
C HIS A 469 -11.34 1.83 3.98
N GLY A 470 -10.37 2.67 4.34
CA GLY A 470 -9.52 3.39 3.39
C GLY A 470 -10.20 4.54 2.67
N LEU A 471 -11.43 4.92 3.05
CA LEU A 471 -12.11 6.11 2.55
C LEU A 471 -11.91 7.24 3.55
N THR A 472 -11.49 8.40 3.05
CA THR A 472 -11.28 9.60 3.90
C THR A 472 -12.61 10.20 4.38
N PHE A 473 -13.68 9.95 3.64
CA PHE A 473 -15.08 10.19 3.97
C PHE A 473 -15.92 9.54 2.88
N PHE A 474 -16.94 8.76 3.24
CA PHE A 474 -17.91 8.26 2.26
C PHE A 474 -19.33 8.42 2.80
N PRO A 475 -20.28 8.86 1.96
CA PRO A 475 -21.59 9.31 2.40
C PRO A 475 -22.51 8.11 2.24
N LEU A 476 -22.33 7.14 3.12
CA LEU A 476 -23.26 6.04 3.18
C LEU A 476 -24.51 6.49 3.92
N THR A 477 -25.66 6.17 3.35
CA THR A 477 -26.94 6.19 4.07
C THR A 477 -26.93 5.19 5.23
N PHE A 478 -26.00 4.24 5.22
CA PHE A 478 -25.89 3.13 6.16
C PHE A 478 -24.51 3.07 6.79
N SER A 479 -24.49 2.98 8.12
CA SER A 479 -23.31 2.62 8.90
C SER A 479 -22.75 1.24 8.48
N ALA A 480 -21.48 0.98 8.82
CA ALA A 480 -20.87 -0.33 8.59
C ALA A 480 -21.67 -1.46 9.29
N GLU A 481 -22.27 -1.18 10.45
CA GLU A 481 -23.11 -2.14 11.17
C GLU A 481 -24.39 -2.48 10.42
N GLU A 482 -25.04 -1.47 9.82
CA GLU A 482 -26.23 -1.66 8.98
C GLU A 482 -25.87 -2.44 7.71
N ILE A 483 -24.74 -2.15 7.07
CA ILE A 483 -24.26 -2.94 5.94
C ILE A 483 -23.97 -4.38 6.37
N ALA A 484 -23.34 -4.60 7.52
CA ALA A 484 -23.12 -5.95 8.03
C ALA A 484 -24.43 -6.69 8.32
N HIS A 485 -25.46 -5.98 8.78
CA HIS A 485 -26.80 -6.54 8.95
C HIS A 485 -27.43 -6.92 7.61
N LEU A 486 -27.34 -6.04 6.60
CA LEU A 486 -27.80 -6.32 5.24
C LEU A 486 -27.09 -7.54 4.63
N CYS A 487 -25.77 -7.62 4.75
CA CYS A 487 -25.01 -8.77 4.29
C CYS A 487 -25.47 -10.07 4.96
N ARG A 488 -25.67 -10.07 6.30
CA ARG A 488 -26.17 -11.25 7.02
C ARG A 488 -27.54 -11.70 6.52
N HIS A 489 -28.46 -10.74 6.39
CA HIS A 489 -29.82 -11.01 5.92
C HIS A 489 -29.84 -11.55 4.49
N ASN A 490 -29.11 -10.90 3.58
CA ASN A 490 -29.04 -11.32 2.18
C ASN A 490 -28.36 -12.69 2.03
N LEU A 491 -27.29 -12.95 2.79
CA LEU A 491 -26.60 -14.23 2.79
C LEU A 491 -27.52 -15.36 3.29
N GLN A 492 -28.32 -15.13 4.34
CA GLN A 492 -29.30 -16.12 4.82
C GLN A 492 -30.37 -16.42 3.76
N LYS A 493 -30.84 -15.42 3.03
CA LYS A 493 -31.79 -15.61 1.94
C LYS A 493 -31.19 -16.40 0.78
N LEU A 494 -29.97 -16.05 0.37
CA LEU A 494 -29.28 -16.71 -0.74
C LEU A 494 -28.95 -18.17 -0.42
N LYS A 495 -28.51 -18.46 0.81
CA LYS A 495 -28.25 -19.84 1.27
C LYS A 495 -29.50 -20.71 1.37
N LYS A 496 -30.70 -20.13 1.36
CA LYS A 496 -31.97 -20.88 1.25
C LYS A 496 -32.40 -21.10 -0.20
N ALA A 497 -31.87 -20.30 -1.13
CA ALA A 497 -32.20 -20.34 -2.55
C ALA A 497 -31.22 -21.20 -3.36
N LEU A 498 -29.98 -21.34 -2.88
CA LEU A 498 -29.00 -22.35 -3.26
C LEU A 498 -29.36 -23.70 -2.62
#